data_AF-A0A0D5ZCP2-F1
#
_entry.id   AF-A0A0D5ZCP2-F1
#
_cell.length_a   1.000
_cell.length_b   1.000
_cell.length_c   1.000
_cell.angle_alpha   90.00
_cell.angle_beta   90.00
_cell.angle_gamma   90.00
#
_symmetry.space_group_name_H-M   'P 1'
#
loop_
_entity.id
_entity.type
_entity.pdbx_description
1 polymer ?
#
loop_
_entity_poly.entity_id
_entity_poly.type
_entity_poly.pdbx_seq_one_letter_code
_entity_poly.pdbx_strand_id
1 'polypeptide(L)' 'MNDRCQSYGIGDYVFVQYDKDQECPGVIRKINNNSFRVEIRAEHDVDWVDCKRGQLRPMY' A
#
# COMPACT_ATOMS: atom_id res chain seq x y z
N MET A 1 -13.48 -5.37 14.56
CA MET A 1 -12.16 -4.72 14.47
C MET A 1 -11.62 -5.07 13.11
N ASN A 2 -11.46 -4.07 12.23
CA ASN A 2 -11.15 -4.29 10.83
C ASN A 2 -9.64 -4.08 10.64
N ASP A 3 -8.85 -5.07 11.07
CA ASP A 3 -7.39 -5.08 10.96
C ASP A 3 -6.95 -5.36 9.51
N ARG A 4 -7.40 -4.53 8.57
CA ARG A 4 -7.00 -4.60 7.14
C ARG A 4 -5.48 -4.47 6.93
N CYS A 5 -4.78 -3.99 7.96
CA CYS A 5 -3.33 -3.88 8.02
C CYS A 5 -2.62 -5.22 8.25
N GLN A 6 -3.30 -6.27 8.73
CA GLN A 6 -2.63 -7.53 9.06
C GLN A 6 -2.46 -8.49 7.87
N SER A 7 -3.10 -8.22 6.73
CA SER A 7 -3.12 -9.16 5.60
C SER A 7 -2.03 -8.94 4.56
N TYR A 8 -1.23 -7.88 4.68
CA TYR A 8 -0.23 -7.52 3.68
C TYR A 8 1.20 -7.86 4.14
N GLY A 9 1.96 -8.53 3.27
CA GLY A 9 3.34 -8.94 3.45
C GLY A 9 4.35 -8.09 2.65
N ILE A 10 5.63 -8.17 3.01
CA ILE A 10 6.71 -7.59 2.20
C ILE A 10 6.80 -8.39 0.89
N GLY A 11 6.81 -7.70 -0.25
CA GLY A 11 6.80 -8.28 -1.58
C GLY A 11 5.41 -8.41 -2.20
N ASP A 12 4.34 -8.15 -1.44
CA ASP A 12 3.00 -8.17 -1.98
C ASP A 12 2.77 -7.01 -2.96
N TYR A 13 2.03 -7.34 -4.01
CA TYR A 13 1.57 -6.39 -5.02
C TYR A 13 0.24 -5.80 -4.59
N VAL A 14 0.19 -4.47 -4.50
CA VAL A 14 -0.95 -3.72 -4.01
C VAL A 14 -1.23 -2.52 -4.91
N PHE A 15 -2.48 -2.09 -4.98
CA PHE A 15 -2.86 -0.79 -5.49
C PHE A 15 -2.82 0.23 -4.37
N VAL A 16 -2.11 1.33 -4.62
CA VAL A 16 -2.03 2.50 -3.74
C VAL A 16 -2.98 3.56 -4.29
N GLN A 17 -3.97 3.95 -3.50
CA GLN A 17 -4.83 5.08 -3.83
C GLN A 17 -4.09 6.39 -3.49
N TYR A 18 -3.55 7.04 -4.52
CA TYR A 18 -2.83 8.31 -4.39
C TYR A 18 -3.81 9.50 -4.39
N ASP A 19 -4.83 9.43 -5.24
CA ASP A 19 -5.95 10.37 -5.29
C ASP A 19 -7.28 9.59 -5.29
N LYS A 20 -8.41 10.25 -5.05
CA LYS A 20 -9.73 9.60 -4.98
C LYS A 20 -10.05 8.78 -6.24
N ASP A 21 -9.52 9.22 -7.38
CA ASP A 21 -9.79 8.63 -8.69
C ASP A 21 -8.57 7.89 -9.29
N GLN A 22 -7.45 7.81 -8.57
CA GLN A 22 -6.22 7.22 -9.10
C GLN A 22 -5.62 6.17 -8.15
N GLU A 23 -5.64 4.93 -8.61
CA GLU A 23 -4.98 3.78 -8.00
C GLU A 23 -3.72 3.44 -8.80
N CYS A 24 -2.56 3.48 -8.14
CA CYS A 24 -1.27 3.17 -8.74
C CYS A 24 -0.77 1.81 -8.25
N PRO A 25 -0.27 0.93 -9.14
CA PRO A 25 0.31 -0.34 -8.72
C PRO A 25 1.65 -0.13 -8.00
N GLY A 26 1.83 -0.83 -6.89
CA GLY A 26 3.03 -0.77 -6.07
C GLY A 26 3.35 -2.10 -5.38
N VAL A 27 4.54 -2.15 -4.79
CA VAL A 27 5.03 -3.30 -4.02
C VAL A 27 5.40 -2.88 -2.61
N ILE A 28 4.98 -3.66 -1.61
CA ILE A 28 5.34 -3.41 -0.22
C ILE A 28 6.81 -3.77 -0.01
N ARG A 29 7.61 -2.78 0.36
CA ARG A 29 9.04 -2.94 0.68
C ARG A 29 9.33 -3.02 2.17
N LYS A 30 8.48 -2.39 2.99
CA LYS A 30 8.64 -2.39 4.45
C LYS A 30 7.29 -2.30 5.15
N ILE A 31 7.19 -2.95 6.30
CA ILE A 31 6.02 -2.91 7.17
C ILE A 31 6.45 -2.31 8.50
N ASN A 32 5.66 -1.39 9.01
CA ASN A 32 5.73 -0.87 10.37
C ASN A 32 4.32 -0.98 10.97
N ASN A 33 4.20 -1.04 12.29
CA ASN A 33 2.97 -1.44 13.01
C ASN A 33 1.63 -0.99 12.38
N ASN A 34 1.52 0.24 11.85
CA ASN A 34 0.34 0.73 11.11
C ASN A 34 0.66 1.37 9.74
N SER A 35 1.89 1.29 9.25
CA SER A 35 2.28 1.94 7.99
C SER A 35 3.13 1.03 7.12
N PHE A 36 2.88 1.09 5.82
CA PHE A 36 3.61 0.33 4.82
C PHE A 36 4.45 1.28 3.98
N ARG A 37 5.68 0.89 3.68
CA ARG A 37 6.47 1.58 2.67
C ARG A 37 6.24 0.87 1.36
N VAL A 38 5.63 1.57 0.41
CA VAL A 38 5.27 1.02 -0.90
C VAL A 38 6.07 1.73 -1.97
N GLU A 39 6.68 0.93 -2.84
CA GLU A 39 7.34 1.41 -4.05
C GLU A 39 6.32 1.41 -5.18
N ILE A 40 5.94 2.60 -5.63
CA ILE A 40 4.97 2.82 -6.69
C ILE A 40 5.69 2.67 -8.04
N ARG A 41 5.32 1.64 -8.80
CA ARG A 41 6.03 1.31 -10.05
C ARG A 41 5.81 2.31 -11.17
N ALA A 42 4.68 3.02 -11.17
CA ALA A 42 4.33 3.98 -12.22
C ALA A 42 5.27 5.20 -12.22
N GLU A 43 5.74 5.62 -11.05
CA GLU A 43 6.48 6.88 -10.88
C GLU A 43 7.92 6.65 -10.39
N HIS A 44 8.31 5.40 -10.13
CA HIS A 44 9.55 5.06 -9.40
C HIS A 44 9.67 5.80 -8.06
N ASP A 45 8.54 6.22 -7.49
CA ASP A 45 8.49 6.90 -6.21
C ASP A 45 8.22 5.90 -5.08
N VAL A 46 8.75 6.20 -3.90
CA VAL A 46 8.64 5.34 -2.72
C VAL A 46 8.08 6.15 -1.57
N ASP A 47 6.81 5.91 -1.25
CA ASP A 47 6.13 6.64 -0.18
C ASP A 47 5.64 5.73 0.95
N TRP A 48 5.40 6.34 2.11
CA TRP A 48 4.79 5.70 3.27
C TRP A 48 3.28 5.87 3.23
N VAL A 49 2.58 4.75 3.20
CA VAL A 49 1.12 4.69 3.19
C VAL A 49 0.60 4.09 4.47
N ASP A 50 -0.39 4.77 5.05
CA ASP A 50 -1.03 4.33 6.28
C ASP A 50 -2.13 3.31 5.95
N CYS A 51 -2.05 2.15 6.58
CA CYS A 51 -2.96 1.06 6.32
C CYS A 51 -4.40 1.36 6.77
N LYS A 52 -4.57 2.25 7.76
CA LYS A 52 -5.88 2.58 8.34
C LYS A 52 -6.65 3.57 7.48
N ARG A 53 -5.97 4.28 6.58
CA ARG A 53 -6.60 5.27 5.68
C ARG A 53 -7.30 4.63 4.49
N GLY A 54 -7.25 3.29 4.35
CA GLY A 54 -7.87 2.59 3.22
C GLY A 54 -7.17 2.84 1.89
N GLN A 55 -5.95 3.39 1.92
CA GLN A 55 -5.15 3.73 0.74
C GLN A 55 -4.52 2.51 0.07
N LEU A 56 -4.63 1.32 0.67
CA LEU A 56 -4.06 0.09 0.15
C LEU A 56 -5.15 -0.90 -0.18
N ARG A 57 -5.14 -1.33 -1.43
CA ARG A 57 -5.97 -2.41 -1.91
C ARG A 57 -5.13 -3.53 -2.49
N PRO A 58 -5.56 -4.77 -2.31
CA PRO A 58 -4.89 -5.92 -2.90
C PRO A 58 -5.15 -6.03 -4.41
N MET A 59 -4.23 -6.67 -5.14
CA MET A 59 -4.35 -6.91 -6.59
C MET A 59 -5.00 -8.26 -6.98
N TYR A 60 -5.58 -9.01 -6.03
CA TYR A 60 -6.16 -10.34 -6.30
C TYR A 60 -7.55 -10.31 -6.96
#